data_AF-A0A4V6E810-F1
#
_entry.id   AF-A0A4V6E810-F1
#
_cell.length_a   1.000
_cell.length_b   1.000
_cell.length_c   1.000
_cell.angle_alpha   90.00
_cell.angle_beta   90.00
_cell.angle_gamma   90.00
#
_symmetry.space_group_name_H-M   'P 1'
#
loop_
_entity.id
_entity.type
_entity.pdbx_description
1 polymer ?
#
loop_
_entity_poly.entity_id
_entity_poly.type
_entity_poly.pdbx_seq_one_letter_code
_entity_poly.pdbx_strand_id
1 'polypeptide(L)'
;MFQAMSFLDFNISPDSLKNWRSKSLHEHFSGHEPVKPYHDQPEDFTKPLFVDSGGFKLLNSDTFGDRPEEGGSDNDWSIYTNPESILELQLDYGADILATLDYPIPPNLNEEETTQRMEDSIDSAIRCLELLEEKEDSPAVYVAIHGHDYETINWYVGTFLDRAGDLDDAFEGFAVGSLVPLRTNVETLVDIVQGAKDAIPEDRVDDLGLHLFGISGKFTALLALLGADSFDSSSYIRAAQFKKFINREIGVDDGTTVRHPDSDSHDLGDFGVDIERTSEARWAADWSKFSADQIPEDWDCQCSACEALREIGYEQMQSTLFDSKSYDQSGDHMKSDFYALMGYHNFHVYQDEMDYVRGLIQQGDGELLEYVAKMARNDVGGIRQALKRATVRDRGLATELRERGYDRLVAERAEGEQERLNVDLPVESHEISLEYTPEDFNVLERDDYSPGDERVLLIVPCSQTKPYSNSRTHRVVADAIAEWNDDVHKVTVSGMYGPVPEEFENIPPIKSYEYVLTDVETDRQNLIQNRLVGYLNRFGDDFDVIVGYATSKTYREVIKRSLEEYKQGVVLPRDPEMRALTEHFRATNLQELADYLEEELAPQTQN
;
A
#
# COMPACT_ATOMS: atom_id res chain seq x y z
N MET A 1 -9.46 -10.10 15.71
CA MET A 1 -8.17 -10.60 15.21
C MET A 1 -7.11 -10.43 16.29
N PHE A 2 -6.25 -11.43 16.45
CA PHE A 2 -5.15 -11.48 17.40
C PHE A 2 -3.87 -11.85 16.64
N GLN A 3 -2.75 -11.19 16.92
CA GLN A 3 -1.47 -11.54 16.32
C GLN A 3 -0.73 -12.53 17.22
N ALA A 4 -0.35 -13.71 16.71
CA ALA A 4 0.29 -14.77 17.49
C ALA A 4 1.56 -14.29 18.22
N MET A 5 2.32 -13.41 17.56
CA MET A 5 3.58 -12.83 18.06
C MET A 5 3.41 -11.54 18.87
N SER A 6 2.18 -11.20 19.29
CA SER A 6 1.89 -9.96 20.04
C SER A 6 2.61 -9.88 21.39
N PHE A 7 2.97 -11.02 22.00
CA PHE A 7 3.69 -11.08 23.28
C PHE A 7 5.04 -10.36 23.27
N LEU A 8 5.67 -10.18 22.09
CA LEU A 8 6.90 -9.41 21.92
C LEU A 8 6.73 -7.92 22.27
N ASP A 9 5.52 -7.37 22.12
CA ASP A 9 5.25 -5.96 22.40
C ASP A 9 5.08 -5.68 23.90
N PHE A 10 4.84 -6.73 24.70
CA PHE A 10 4.45 -6.62 26.12
C PHE A 10 5.52 -7.12 27.09
N ASN A 11 6.75 -7.33 26.62
CA ASN A 11 7.89 -7.80 27.43
C ASN A 11 7.57 -9.08 28.23
N ILE A 12 6.82 -9.98 27.61
CA ILE A 12 6.45 -11.28 28.20
C ILE A 12 7.66 -12.21 28.13
N SER A 13 8.01 -12.86 29.24
CA SER A 13 9.10 -13.84 29.27
C SER A 13 8.68 -15.19 28.66
N PRO A 14 9.64 -16.04 28.21
CA PRO A 14 9.31 -17.38 27.71
C PRO A 14 8.51 -18.23 28.70
N ASP A 15 8.83 -18.17 30.00
CA ASP A 15 8.07 -18.89 31.03
C ASP A 15 6.66 -18.35 31.22
N SER A 16 6.47 -17.03 31.06
CA SER A 16 5.13 -16.43 31.10
C SER A 16 4.31 -16.85 29.88
N LEU A 17 4.96 -16.93 28.70
CA LEU A 17 4.31 -17.38 27.47
C LEU A 17 3.83 -18.83 27.58
N LYS A 18 4.58 -19.73 28.24
CA LYS A 18 4.12 -21.11 28.51
C LYS A 18 2.80 -21.15 29.28
N ASN A 19 2.57 -20.22 30.21
CA ASN A 19 1.30 -20.13 30.91
C ASN A 19 0.17 -19.68 29.97
N TRP A 20 0.44 -18.71 29.09
CA TRP A 20 -0.54 -18.27 28.08
C TRP A 20 -0.87 -19.38 27.08
N ARG A 21 0.11 -20.18 26.67
CA ARG A 21 -0.08 -21.35 25.77
C ARG A 21 -0.73 -22.57 26.45
N SER A 22 -0.83 -22.58 27.78
CA SER A 22 -1.37 -23.74 28.51
C SER A 22 -2.89 -23.89 28.43
N LYS A 23 -3.56 -22.84 27.93
CA LYS A 23 -5.00 -22.73 27.76
C LYS A 23 -5.29 -21.82 26.58
N SER A 24 -6.42 -22.04 25.92
CA SER A 24 -6.85 -21.12 24.86
C SER A 24 -7.17 -19.72 25.42
N LEU A 25 -7.20 -18.71 24.55
CA LEU A 25 -7.63 -17.37 24.95
C LEU A 25 -9.09 -17.38 25.43
N HIS A 26 -9.99 -18.16 24.82
CA HIS A 26 -11.36 -18.33 25.33
C HIS A 26 -11.37 -18.83 26.77
N GLU A 27 -10.53 -19.79 27.12
CA GLU A 27 -10.43 -20.32 28.48
C GLU A 27 -9.85 -19.30 29.48
N HIS A 28 -8.87 -18.49 29.07
CA HIS A 28 -8.33 -17.42 29.93
C HIS A 28 -9.35 -16.32 30.20
N PHE A 29 -10.24 -16.04 29.24
CA PHE A 29 -11.27 -15.01 29.32
C PHE A 29 -12.67 -15.56 29.59
N SER A 30 -12.79 -16.79 30.09
CA SER A 30 -14.04 -17.38 30.58
C SER A 30 -14.05 -17.41 32.11
N GLY A 31 -15.08 -16.81 32.73
CA GLY A 31 -15.23 -16.75 34.18
C GLY A 31 -14.15 -15.95 34.92
N HIS A 32 -13.39 -15.12 34.20
CA HIS A 32 -12.32 -14.30 34.79
C HIS A 32 -12.86 -13.20 35.73
N GLU A 33 -12.14 -12.90 36.80
CA GLU A 33 -12.53 -11.83 37.72
C GLU A 33 -12.37 -10.45 37.06
N PRO A 34 -13.24 -9.47 37.38
CA PRO A 34 -13.05 -8.11 36.91
C PRO A 34 -11.73 -7.54 37.40
N VAL A 35 -11.05 -6.76 36.54
CA VAL A 35 -9.76 -6.11 36.87
C VAL A 35 -9.87 -5.23 38.11
N LYS A 36 -11.05 -4.62 38.33
CA LYS A 36 -11.37 -3.79 39.50
C LYS A 36 -12.54 -4.41 40.27
N PRO A 37 -12.48 -4.53 41.62
CA PRO A 37 -13.51 -5.21 42.41
C PRO A 37 -14.91 -4.61 42.35
N TYR A 38 -15.02 -3.37 41.87
CA TYR A 38 -16.26 -2.61 41.75
C TYR A 38 -16.79 -2.55 40.31
N HIS A 39 -16.11 -3.18 39.36
CA HIS A 39 -16.67 -3.39 38.02
C HIS A 39 -17.57 -4.63 38.03
N ASP A 40 -18.59 -4.61 37.17
CA ASP A 40 -19.43 -5.78 36.94
C ASP A 40 -18.60 -6.97 36.42
N GLN A 41 -19.11 -8.17 36.66
CA GLN A 41 -18.50 -9.39 36.15
C GLN A 41 -18.47 -9.32 34.61
N PRO A 42 -17.30 -9.37 33.98
CA PRO A 42 -17.19 -9.33 32.53
C PRO A 42 -17.80 -10.60 31.90
N GLU A 43 -18.37 -10.44 30.72
CA GLU A 43 -18.89 -11.56 29.93
C GLU A 43 -17.76 -12.48 29.45
N ASP A 44 -18.08 -13.76 29.26
CA ASP A 44 -17.14 -14.74 28.73
C ASP A 44 -16.82 -14.46 27.26
N PHE A 45 -15.54 -14.54 26.90
CA PHE A 45 -15.13 -14.43 25.50
C PHE A 45 -15.52 -15.68 24.71
N THR A 46 -16.61 -15.56 23.95
CA THR A 46 -17.23 -16.66 23.17
C THR A 46 -17.22 -16.40 21.66
N LYS A 47 -16.64 -15.28 21.22
CA LYS A 47 -16.62 -14.89 19.81
C LYS A 47 -15.48 -15.60 19.06
N PRO A 48 -15.62 -15.82 17.75
CA PRO A 48 -14.55 -16.40 16.95
C PRO A 48 -13.25 -15.62 17.05
N LEU A 49 -12.15 -16.34 17.28
CA LEU A 49 -10.80 -15.83 17.38
C LEU A 49 -10.05 -16.07 16.07
N PHE A 50 -9.87 -15.01 15.30
CA PHE A 50 -8.98 -15.00 14.14
C PHE A 50 -7.54 -14.70 14.57
N VAL A 51 -6.62 -15.65 14.43
CA VAL A 51 -5.20 -15.52 14.77
C VAL A 51 -4.31 -15.35 13.53
N ASP A 52 -3.72 -14.17 13.39
CA ASP A 52 -2.64 -13.89 12.43
C ASP A 52 -1.33 -14.57 12.85
N SER A 53 -0.59 -15.10 11.89
CA SER A 53 0.70 -15.79 12.06
C SER A 53 1.76 -14.89 12.70
N GLY A 54 1.70 -13.59 12.43
CA GLY A 54 2.71 -12.62 12.87
C GLY A 54 4.04 -12.72 12.11
N GLY A 55 4.03 -13.22 10.86
CA GLY A 55 5.21 -13.37 10.00
C GLY A 55 6.11 -12.13 9.94
N PHE A 56 5.51 -10.92 9.90
CA PHE A 56 6.26 -9.65 9.95
C PHE A 56 7.15 -9.49 11.18
N LYS A 57 6.69 -9.90 12.36
CA LYS A 57 7.50 -9.81 13.59
C LYS A 57 8.48 -10.95 13.69
N LEU A 58 8.09 -12.13 13.22
CA LEU A 58 8.91 -13.33 13.25
C LEU A 58 10.17 -13.14 12.41
N LEU A 59 10.05 -12.63 11.19
CA LEU A 59 11.18 -12.44 10.27
C LEU A 59 12.08 -11.25 10.62
N ASN A 60 11.55 -10.24 11.30
CA ASN A 60 12.34 -9.11 11.78
C ASN A 60 13.01 -9.38 13.14
N SER A 61 13.01 -10.64 13.61
CA SER A 61 13.56 -11.03 14.91
C SER A 61 14.60 -12.13 14.77
N ASP A 62 15.81 -11.86 15.25
CA ASP A 62 16.90 -12.87 15.37
C ASP A 62 16.66 -13.86 16.54
N THR A 63 15.49 -13.81 17.19
CA THR A 63 15.24 -14.49 18.47
C THR A 63 14.93 -15.98 18.32
N PHE A 64 14.26 -16.38 17.25
CA PHE A 64 13.65 -17.72 17.13
C PHE A 64 14.51 -18.65 16.27
N GLY A 65 14.84 -18.22 15.05
CA GLY A 65 15.63 -18.98 14.10
C GLY A 65 15.00 -20.32 13.71
N ASP A 66 15.80 -21.13 13.01
CA ASP A 66 15.35 -22.43 12.50
C ASP A 66 15.29 -23.50 13.60
N ARG A 67 14.45 -24.50 13.36
CA ARG A 67 14.35 -25.67 14.25
C ARG A 67 15.67 -26.45 14.21
N PRO A 68 16.25 -26.83 15.36
CA PRO A 68 17.50 -27.56 15.39
C PRO A 68 17.36 -28.94 14.72
N GLU A 69 18.44 -29.41 14.09
CA GLU A 69 18.56 -30.79 13.60
C GLU A 69 18.43 -31.81 14.75
N GLU A 70 18.13 -33.06 14.41
CA GLU A 70 17.87 -34.14 15.37
C GLU A 70 19.02 -34.26 16.40
N GLY A 71 18.73 -33.96 17.67
CA GLY A 71 19.69 -33.97 18.78
C GLY A 71 20.27 -32.60 19.17
N GLY A 72 19.89 -31.52 18.51
CA GLY A 72 20.17 -30.14 18.96
C GLY A 72 19.28 -29.69 20.13
N SER A 73 19.65 -28.59 20.77
CA SER A 73 18.89 -28.00 21.89
C SER A 73 17.91 -26.94 21.40
N ASP A 74 16.69 -26.98 21.93
CA ASP A 74 15.66 -25.96 21.65
C ASP A 74 16.09 -24.57 22.13
N ASN A 75 15.55 -23.53 21.47
CA ASN A 75 15.66 -22.16 21.97
C ASN A 75 14.77 -21.97 23.21
N ASP A 76 14.97 -20.87 23.95
CA ASP A 76 14.25 -20.62 25.21
C ASP A 76 12.72 -20.48 25.02
N TRP A 77 12.27 -20.18 23.80
CA TRP A 77 10.88 -19.91 23.45
C TRP A 77 10.12 -21.14 22.94
N SER A 78 10.84 -22.17 22.47
CA SER A 78 10.29 -23.30 21.71
C SER A 78 9.38 -22.83 20.57
N ILE A 79 9.82 -21.79 19.85
CA ILE A 79 9.16 -21.22 18.68
C ILE A 79 10.20 -21.07 17.57
N TYR A 80 9.86 -21.43 16.33
CA TYR A 80 10.77 -21.45 15.19
C TYR A 80 10.16 -20.79 13.95
N THR A 81 11.01 -20.38 13.01
CA THR A 81 10.63 -19.77 11.72
C THR A 81 10.13 -20.81 10.70
N ASN A 82 9.10 -21.58 11.05
CA ASN A 82 8.48 -22.57 10.15
C ASN A 82 6.96 -22.73 10.38
N PRO A 83 6.23 -23.28 9.39
CA PRO A 83 4.77 -23.41 9.46
C PRO A 83 4.30 -24.24 10.65
N GLU A 84 4.99 -25.36 10.96
CA GLU A 84 4.63 -26.23 12.09
C GLU A 84 4.60 -25.48 13.41
N SER A 85 5.66 -24.73 13.70
CA SER A 85 5.80 -24.04 14.98
C SER A 85 4.80 -22.91 15.14
N ILE A 86 4.46 -22.20 14.06
CA ILE A 86 3.51 -21.09 14.10
C ILE A 86 2.08 -21.61 14.15
N LEU A 87 1.77 -22.68 13.43
CA LEU A 87 0.49 -23.36 13.53
C LEU A 87 0.26 -23.90 14.95
N GLU A 88 1.24 -24.55 15.56
CA GLU A 88 1.16 -24.99 16.97
C GLU A 88 0.86 -23.81 17.91
N LEU A 89 1.52 -22.67 17.72
CA LEU A 89 1.27 -21.47 18.52
C LEU A 89 -0.16 -20.93 18.33
N GLN A 90 -0.68 -20.89 17.10
CA GLN A 90 -2.04 -20.46 16.80
C GLN A 90 -3.08 -21.40 17.44
N LEU A 91 -2.84 -22.72 17.37
CA LEU A 91 -3.69 -23.74 17.98
C LEU A 91 -3.65 -23.68 19.52
N ASP A 92 -2.48 -23.45 20.12
CA ASP A 92 -2.35 -23.27 21.57
C ASP A 92 -3.20 -22.09 22.09
N TYR A 93 -3.30 -21.01 21.29
CA TYR A 93 -4.19 -19.89 21.60
C TYR A 93 -5.68 -20.19 21.37
N GLY A 94 -6.02 -21.31 20.74
CA GLY A 94 -7.37 -21.69 20.38
C GLY A 94 -7.94 -20.88 19.22
N ALA A 95 -7.15 -20.70 18.15
CA ALA A 95 -7.64 -20.09 16.92
C ALA A 95 -8.90 -20.82 16.41
N ASP A 96 -9.97 -20.07 16.14
CA ASP A 96 -11.13 -20.55 15.38
C ASP A 96 -10.92 -20.34 13.88
N ILE A 97 -10.19 -19.26 13.54
CA ILE A 97 -9.76 -18.90 12.20
C ILE A 97 -8.27 -18.57 12.30
N LEU A 98 -7.44 -18.98 11.34
CA LEU A 98 -6.03 -18.61 11.30
C LEU A 98 -5.62 -18.09 9.93
N ALA A 99 -4.57 -17.26 9.92
CA ALA A 99 -3.86 -16.91 8.70
C ALA A 99 -2.57 -17.72 8.63
N THR A 100 -2.25 -18.27 7.46
CA THR A 100 -1.02 -19.04 7.25
C THR A 100 0.22 -18.17 7.51
N LEU A 101 1.35 -18.81 7.85
CA LEU A 101 2.62 -18.10 7.96
C LEU A 101 3.04 -17.53 6.60
N ASP A 102 3.26 -16.23 6.56
CA ASP A 102 3.69 -15.47 5.39
C ASP A 102 5.10 -14.93 5.55
N TYR A 103 5.74 -14.68 4.41
CA TYR A 103 7.02 -14.00 4.31
C TYR A 103 6.81 -12.60 3.73
N PRO A 104 6.51 -11.60 4.58
CA PRO A 104 6.23 -10.26 4.11
C PRO A 104 7.34 -9.70 3.24
N ILE A 105 6.91 -8.94 2.24
CA ILE A 105 7.73 -8.29 1.24
C ILE A 105 7.92 -6.84 1.70
N PRO A 106 9.00 -6.50 2.45
CA PRO A 106 9.31 -5.12 2.75
C PRO A 106 9.60 -4.33 1.46
N PRO A 107 9.42 -3.01 1.49
CA PRO A 107 9.93 -2.15 0.42
C PRO A 107 11.44 -2.37 0.28
N ASN A 108 11.94 -2.32 -0.97
CA ASN A 108 13.37 -2.49 -1.35
C ASN A 108 13.91 -3.93 -1.45
N LEU A 109 13.06 -4.96 -1.49
CA LEU A 109 13.52 -6.27 -1.93
C LEU A 109 13.79 -6.28 -3.44
N ASN A 110 14.85 -6.98 -3.84
CA ASN A 110 15.07 -7.24 -5.25
C ASN A 110 13.99 -8.23 -5.78
N GLU A 111 13.74 -8.21 -7.08
CA GLU A 111 12.67 -9.00 -7.72
C GLU A 111 12.82 -10.52 -7.49
N GLU A 112 14.06 -11.03 -7.45
CA GLU A 112 14.36 -12.44 -7.19
C GLU A 112 13.98 -12.82 -5.75
N GLU A 113 14.34 -11.99 -4.77
CA GLU A 113 13.99 -12.20 -3.36
C GLU A 113 12.49 -12.01 -3.10
N THR A 114 11.85 -11.03 -3.74
CA THR A 114 10.39 -10.85 -3.71
C THR A 114 9.68 -12.09 -4.22
N THR A 115 10.10 -12.61 -5.38
CA THR A 115 9.55 -13.84 -5.96
C THR A 115 9.78 -15.03 -5.02
N GLN A 116 11.00 -15.17 -4.49
CA GLN A 116 11.33 -16.26 -3.56
C GLN A 116 10.45 -16.21 -2.30
N ARG A 117 10.22 -15.05 -1.70
CA ARG A 117 9.34 -14.93 -0.53
C ARG A 117 7.89 -15.24 -0.83
N MET A 118 7.39 -14.90 -2.02
CA MET A 118 6.04 -15.31 -2.44
C MET A 118 5.95 -16.83 -2.57
N GLU A 119 6.94 -17.46 -3.19
CA GLU A 119 7.01 -18.93 -3.31
C GLU A 119 7.14 -19.60 -1.93
N ASP A 120 8.00 -19.11 -1.05
CA ASP A 120 8.16 -19.63 0.32
C ASP A 120 6.85 -19.50 1.13
N SER A 121 6.11 -18.41 0.90
CA SER A 121 4.80 -18.19 1.53
C SER A 121 3.73 -19.15 0.99
N ILE A 122 3.75 -19.46 -0.31
CA ILE A 122 2.88 -20.48 -0.92
C ILE A 122 3.21 -21.86 -0.34
N ASP A 123 4.51 -22.22 -0.25
CA ASP A 123 4.97 -23.48 0.33
C ASP A 123 4.53 -23.61 1.79
N SER A 124 4.70 -22.54 2.55
CA SER A 124 4.27 -22.44 3.95
C SER A 124 2.76 -22.63 4.11
N ALA A 125 1.96 -22.00 3.24
CA ALA A 125 0.51 -22.15 3.24
C ALA A 125 0.08 -23.58 2.92
N ILE A 126 0.61 -24.17 1.84
CA ILE A 126 0.33 -25.58 1.47
C ILE A 126 0.71 -26.51 2.62
N ARG A 127 1.88 -26.31 3.23
CA ARG A 127 2.33 -27.11 4.37
C ARG A 127 1.39 -26.99 5.57
N CYS A 128 0.87 -25.79 5.83
CA CYS A 128 -0.13 -25.57 6.88
C CYS A 128 -1.41 -26.40 6.63
N LEU A 129 -1.90 -26.40 5.39
CA LEU A 129 -3.09 -27.18 5.00
C LEU A 129 -2.87 -28.69 5.17
N GLU A 130 -1.72 -29.21 4.73
CA GLU A 130 -1.36 -30.63 4.93
C GLU A 130 -1.36 -31.03 6.42
N LEU A 131 -0.82 -30.17 7.30
CA LEU A 131 -0.78 -30.43 8.74
C LEU A 131 -2.17 -30.43 9.39
N LEU A 132 -3.12 -29.70 8.80
CA LEU A 132 -4.49 -29.59 9.27
C LEU A 132 -5.39 -30.71 8.75
N GLU A 133 -5.11 -31.30 7.58
CA GLU A 133 -5.82 -32.50 7.10
C GLU A 133 -5.72 -33.69 8.08
N GLU A 134 -4.62 -33.75 8.83
CA GLU A 134 -4.39 -34.81 9.81
C GLU A 134 -5.19 -34.64 11.13
N LYS A 135 -5.94 -33.53 11.28
CA LYS A 135 -6.66 -33.18 12.52
C LYS A 135 -8.18 -33.25 12.34
N GLU A 136 -8.89 -33.75 13.35
CA GLU A 136 -10.36 -33.91 13.32
C GLU A 136 -11.13 -32.59 13.55
N ASP A 137 -10.57 -31.66 14.33
CA ASP A 137 -11.16 -30.35 14.65
C ASP A 137 -10.19 -29.24 14.23
N SER A 138 -10.20 -28.91 12.93
CA SER A 138 -9.33 -27.90 12.34
C SER A 138 -10.00 -26.52 12.30
N PRO A 139 -9.26 -25.43 12.58
CA PRO A 139 -9.76 -24.07 12.41
C PRO A 139 -9.96 -23.74 10.93
N ALA A 140 -10.76 -22.72 10.66
CA ALA A 140 -10.84 -22.17 9.30
C ALA A 140 -9.49 -21.51 8.94
N VAL A 141 -9.07 -21.66 7.69
CA VAL A 141 -7.78 -21.21 7.18
C VAL A 141 -7.98 -20.12 6.14
N TYR A 142 -7.34 -18.98 6.40
CA TYR A 142 -7.13 -17.94 5.40
C TYR A 142 -5.68 -17.99 4.94
N VAL A 143 -5.48 -18.14 3.63
CA VAL A 143 -4.15 -18.16 3.03
C VAL A 143 -3.64 -16.72 2.95
N ALA A 144 -2.56 -16.44 3.64
CA ALA A 144 -1.94 -15.12 3.62
C ALA A 144 -1.23 -14.89 2.27
N ILE A 145 -1.60 -13.82 1.58
CA ILE A 145 -1.08 -13.45 0.25
C ILE A 145 -0.67 -11.98 0.21
N HIS A 146 0.21 -11.62 -0.72
CA HIS A 146 0.71 -10.25 -0.87
C HIS A 146 0.61 -9.77 -2.31
N GLY A 147 0.49 -8.47 -2.49
CA GLY A 147 0.55 -7.84 -3.80
C GLY A 147 0.59 -6.33 -3.68
N HIS A 148 1.30 -5.69 -4.60
CA HIS A 148 1.46 -4.24 -4.68
C HIS A 148 0.70 -3.64 -5.88
N ASP A 149 0.21 -4.50 -6.77
CA ASP A 149 -0.54 -4.20 -7.98
C ASP A 149 -1.45 -5.39 -8.33
N TYR A 150 -2.23 -5.22 -9.40
CA TYR A 150 -3.21 -6.19 -9.89
C TYR A 150 -2.56 -7.50 -10.35
N GLU A 151 -1.47 -7.43 -11.12
CA GLU A 151 -0.83 -8.58 -11.75
C GLU A 151 -0.12 -9.45 -10.72
N THR A 152 0.58 -8.84 -9.77
CA THR A 152 1.30 -9.55 -8.72
C THR A 152 0.34 -10.35 -7.85
N ILE A 153 -0.75 -9.73 -7.37
CA ILE A 153 -1.73 -10.43 -6.53
C ILE A 153 -2.48 -11.50 -7.34
N ASN A 154 -2.78 -11.23 -8.61
CA ASN A 154 -3.48 -12.19 -9.48
C ASN A 154 -2.62 -13.42 -9.75
N TRP A 155 -1.34 -13.21 -10.07
CA TRP A 155 -0.37 -14.29 -10.22
C TRP A 155 -0.21 -15.09 -8.93
N TYR A 156 -0.14 -14.43 -7.78
CA TYR A 156 0.03 -15.09 -6.49
C TYR A 156 -1.17 -16.01 -6.20
N VAL A 157 -2.40 -15.49 -6.28
CA VAL A 157 -3.63 -16.29 -6.06
C VAL A 157 -3.69 -17.45 -7.05
N GLY A 158 -3.48 -17.19 -8.35
CA GLY A 158 -3.53 -18.23 -9.37
C GLY A 158 -2.48 -19.33 -9.18
N THR A 159 -1.24 -18.95 -8.81
CA THR A 159 -0.15 -19.90 -8.55
C THR A 159 -0.42 -20.73 -7.30
N PHE A 160 -0.92 -20.11 -6.24
CA PHE A 160 -1.32 -20.84 -5.04
C PHE A 160 -2.39 -21.90 -5.36
N LEU A 161 -3.46 -21.50 -6.06
CA LEU A 161 -4.55 -22.41 -6.42
C LEU A 161 -4.07 -23.58 -7.30
N ASP A 162 -3.23 -23.31 -8.30
CA ASP A 162 -2.66 -24.36 -9.17
C ASP A 162 -1.79 -25.36 -8.38
N ARG A 163 -1.02 -24.86 -7.40
CA ARG A 163 -0.11 -25.67 -6.58
C ARG A 163 -0.80 -26.41 -5.44
N ALA A 164 -1.85 -25.84 -4.86
CA ALA A 164 -2.65 -26.46 -3.81
C ALA A 164 -3.35 -27.73 -4.32
N GLY A 165 -3.68 -27.77 -5.62
CA GLY A 165 -4.17 -28.97 -6.29
C GLY A 165 -5.44 -29.52 -5.64
N ASP A 166 -5.38 -30.74 -5.10
CA ASP A 166 -6.54 -31.40 -4.49
C ASP A 166 -6.92 -30.86 -3.09
N LEU A 167 -6.20 -29.88 -2.54
CA LEU A 167 -6.48 -29.22 -1.25
C LEU A 167 -7.61 -28.18 -1.34
N ASP A 168 -8.45 -28.27 -2.36
CA ASP A 168 -9.45 -27.24 -2.70
C ASP A 168 -10.42 -26.96 -1.55
N ASP A 169 -10.82 -27.99 -0.79
CA ASP A 169 -11.77 -27.86 0.33
C ASP A 169 -11.07 -27.58 1.69
N ALA A 170 -9.75 -27.35 1.71
CA ALA A 170 -8.98 -27.25 2.94
C ALA A 170 -8.86 -25.82 3.52
N PHE A 171 -9.39 -24.81 2.82
CA PHE A 171 -9.29 -23.40 3.23
C PHE A 171 -10.52 -22.58 2.82
N GLU A 172 -10.81 -21.54 3.59
CA GLU A 172 -12.03 -20.72 3.49
C GLU A 172 -11.80 -19.37 2.80
N GLY A 173 -10.55 -18.99 2.53
CA GLY A 173 -10.30 -17.71 1.89
C GLY A 173 -8.85 -17.26 1.80
N PHE A 174 -8.67 -16.04 1.33
CA PHE A 174 -7.39 -15.36 1.21
C PHE A 174 -7.34 -14.14 2.12
N ALA A 175 -6.21 -13.93 2.79
CA ALA A 175 -5.96 -12.73 3.59
C ALA A 175 -4.84 -11.89 2.97
N VAL A 176 -5.20 -10.72 2.44
CA VAL A 176 -4.32 -9.85 1.68
C VAL A 176 -3.52 -8.95 2.61
N GLY A 177 -2.21 -9.21 2.68
CA GLY A 177 -1.22 -8.46 3.44
C GLY A 177 -0.63 -7.27 2.68
N SER A 178 0.33 -6.58 3.32
CA SER A 178 1.07 -5.44 2.75
C SER A 178 0.25 -4.21 2.33
N LEU A 179 -1.03 -4.13 2.71
CA LEU A 179 -1.92 -3.02 2.33
C LEU A 179 -1.74 -1.75 3.19
N VAL A 180 -1.22 -1.87 4.41
CA VAL A 180 -1.13 -0.75 5.36
C VAL A 180 -0.30 0.43 4.83
N PRO A 181 0.88 0.23 4.20
CA PRO A 181 1.61 1.33 3.54
C PRO A 181 0.84 1.94 2.35
N LEU A 182 0.05 1.11 1.65
CA LEU A 182 -0.68 1.51 0.44
C LEU A 182 -2.03 2.17 0.74
N ARG A 183 -2.47 2.22 2.00
CA ARG A 183 -3.81 2.72 2.39
C ARG A 183 -4.12 4.16 1.98
N THR A 184 -3.10 4.96 1.66
CA THR A 184 -3.24 6.33 1.16
C THR A 184 -3.40 6.40 -0.36
N ASN A 185 -3.05 5.33 -1.08
CA ASN A 185 -3.27 5.15 -2.50
C ASN A 185 -4.45 4.20 -2.73
N VAL A 186 -5.65 4.76 -2.72
CA VAL A 186 -6.89 4.01 -2.83
C VAL A 186 -7.07 3.32 -4.19
N GLU A 187 -6.45 3.84 -5.26
CA GLU A 187 -6.50 3.22 -6.60
C GLU A 187 -5.74 1.89 -6.61
N THR A 188 -4.57 1.84 -5.96
CA THR A 188 -3.82 0.60 -5.78
C THR A 188 -4.60 -0.43 -4.95
N LEU A 189 -5.31 -0.01 -3.89
CA LEU A 189 -6.16 -0.94 -3.13
C LEU A 189 -7.25 -1.56 -4.01
N VAL A 190 -7.86 -0.77 -4.90
CA VAL A 190 -8.85 -1.26 -5.87
C VAL A 190 -8.24 -2.27 -6.81
N ASP A 191 -7.06 -1.98 -7.36
CA ASP A 191 -6.36 -2.88 -8.27
C ASP A 191 -6.01 -4.22 -7.60
N ILE A 192 -5.54 -4.19 -6.36
CA ILE A 192 -5.22 -5.40 -5.61
C ILE A 192 -6.47 -6.23 -5.31
N VAL A 193 -7.56 -5.61 -4.86
CA VAL A 193 -8.80 -6.34 -4.55
C VAL A 193 -9.40 -6.95 -5.81
N GLN A 194 -9.44 -6.21 -6.92
CA GLN A 194 -9.93 -6.73 -8.19
C GLN A 194 -9.00 -7.83 -8.73
N GLY A 195 -7.69 -7.67 -8.65
CA GLY A 195 -6.72 -8.68 -9.09
C GLY A 195 -6.83 -10.00 -8.34
N ALA A 196 -7.00 -9.93 -7.00
CA ALA A 196 -7.22 -11.11 -6.17
C ALA A 196 -8.53 -11.81 -6.54
N LYS A 197 -9.63 -11.05 -6.66
CA LYS A 197 -10.95 -11.59 -6.98
C LYS A 197 -11.00 -12.20 -8.39
N ASP A 198 -10.42 -11.52 -9.38
CA ASP A 198 -10.39 -11.98 -10.78
C ASP A 198 -9.51 -13.22 -10.98
N ALA A 199 -8.60 -13.53 -10.05
CA ALA A 199 -7.81 -14.76 -10.05
C ALA A 199 -8.56 -15.97 -9.48
N ILE A 200 -9.61 -15.73 -8.68
CA ILE A 200 -10.42 -16.81 -8.09
C ILE A 200 -11.35 -17.38 -9.18
N PRO A 201 -11.38 -18.71 -9.37
CA PRO A 201 -12.30 -19.35 -10.32
C PRO A 201 -13.76 -18.99 -10.06
N GLU A 202 -14.54 -18.79 -11.14
CA GLU A 202 -15.96 -18.37 -11.06
C GLU A 202 -16.82 -19.31 -10.21
N ASP A 203 -16.49 -20.60 -10.15
CA ASP A 203 -17.20 -21.61 -9.37
C ASP A 203 -16.84 -21.61 -7.88
N ARG A 204 -15.78 -20.88 -7.48
CA ARG A 204 -15.29 -20.77 -6.10
C ARG A 204 -15.42 -19.36 -5.51
N VAL A 205 -15.78 -18.37 -6.33
CA VAL A 205 -15.82 -16.96 -5.91
C VAL A 205 -16.80 -16.69 -4.75
N ASP A 206 -17.85 -17.48 -4.64
CA ASP A 206 -18.84 -17.37 -3.56
C ASP A 206 -18.45 -18.19 -2.31
N ASP A 207 -17.47 -19.09 -2.43
CA ASP A 207 -17.01 -19.99 -1.35
C ASP A 207 -15.77 -19.45 -0.64
N LEU A 208 -14.91 -18.71 -1.36
CA LEU A 208 -13.66 -18.16 -0.84
C LEU A 208 -13.80 -16.71 -0.41
N GLY A 209 -13.64 -16.45 0.88
CA GLY A 209 -13.66 -15.10 1.44
C GLY A 209 -12.36 -14.33 1.20
N LEU A 210 -12.45 -13.01 1.04
CA LEU A 210 -11.32 -12.11 0.93
C LEU A 210 -11.20 -11.21 2.18
N HIS A 211 -10.16 -11.43 2.97
CA HIS A 211 -9.83 -10.61 4.13
C HIS A 211 -8.77 -9.56 3.79
N LEU A 212 -8.93 -8.30 4.19
CA LEU A 212 -7.94 -7.24 3.96
C LEU A 212 -7.27 -6.81 5.25
N PHE A 213 -5.96 -7.08 5.36
CA PHE A 213 -5.20 -6.77 6.56
C PHE A 213 -4.97 -5.27 6.76
N GLY A 214 -5.31 -4.76 7.93
CA GLY A 214 -5.02 -3.41 8.40
C GLY A 214 -5.76 -2.30 7.67
N ILE A 215 -6.78 -2.64 6.86
CA ILE A 215 -7.64 -1.71 6.14
C ILE A 215 -8.96 -1.54 6.88
N SER A 216 -9.41 -0.29 7.05
CA SER A 216 -10.69 0.02 7.69
C SER A 216 -11.14 1.44 7.37
N GLY A 217 -12.38 1.75 7.76
CA GLY A 217 -12.90 3.11 7.74
C GLY A 217 -13.54 3.44 6.41
N LYS A 218 -13.25 4.63 5.86
CA LYS A 218 -13.88 5.14 4.62
C LYS A 218 -13.76 4.21 3.42
N PHE A 219 -12.75 3.35 3.39
CA PHE A 219 -12.53 2.44 2.27
C PHE A 219 -13.39 1.17 2.35
N THR A 220 -13.92 0.82 3.52
CA THR A 220 -14.64 -0.43 3.73
C THR A 220 -15.82 -0.58 2.77
N ALA A 221 -16.70 0.42 2.65
CA ALA A 221 -17.88 0.30 1.80
C ALA A 221 -17.51 0.06 0.32
N LEU A 222 -16.51 0.77 -0.19
CA LEU A 222 -16.02 0.58 -1.55
C LEU A 222 -15.37 -0.80 -1.72
N LEU A 223 -14.46 -1.20 -0.82
CA LEU A 223 -13.75 -2.46 -0.97
C LEU A 223 -14.69 -3.66 -0.79
N ALA A 224 -15.71 -3.55 0.08
CA ALA A 224 -16.78 -4.53 0.21
C ALA A 224 -17.61 -4.63 -1.08
N LEU A 225 -17.94 -3.49 -1.72
CA LEU A 225 -18.60 -3.47 -3.02
C LEU A 225 -17.77 -4.22 -4.09
N LEU A 226 -16.44 -4.14 -4.02
CA LEU A 226 -15.55 -4.81 -4.95
C LEU A 226 -15.34 -6.31 -4.64
N GLY A 227 -15.77 -6.78 -3.46
CA GLY A 227 -15.72 -8.20 -3.06
C GLY A 227 -14.77 -8.52 -1.90
N ALA A 228 -14.42 -7.55 -1.06
CA ALA A 228 -13.78 -7.82 0.23
C ALA A 228 -14.83 -8.18 1.30
N ASP A 229 -14.64 -9.29 2.00
CA ASP A 229 -15.62 -9.83 2.96
C ASP A 229 -15.33 -9.46 4.41
N SER A 230 -14.06 -9.26 4.74
CA SER A 230 -13.67 -8.95 6.12
C SER A 230 -12.42 -8.07 6.21
N PHE A 231 -12.29 -7.40 7.35
CA PHE A 231 -11.32 -6.33 7.58
C PHE A 231 -10.82 -6.41 9.02
N ASP A 232 -9.58 -5.98 9.26
CA ASP A 232 -9.08 -5.71 10.60
C ASP A 232 -8.43 -4.32 10.72
N SER A 233 -8.31 -3.82 11.95
CA SER A 233 -7.66 -2.55 12.20
C SER A 233 -7.18 -2.44 13.63
N SER A 234 -5.94 -1.97 13.79
CA SER A 234 -5.45 -1.46 15.09
C SER A 234 -5.63 0.05 15.24
N SER A 235 -6.23 0.73 14.25
CA SER A 235 -6.30 2.20 14.23
C SER A 235 -7.16 2.77 15.36
N TYR A 236 -8.21 2.06 15.78
CA TYR A 236 -9.11 2.52 16.86
C TYR A 236 -8.36 2.63 18.20
N ILE A 237 -7.58 1.62 18.56
CA ILE A 237 -6.83 1.59 19.82
C ILE A 237 -5.57 2.46 19.74
N ARG A 238 -4.88 2.48 18.60
CA ARG A 238 -3.74 3.39 18.37
C ARG A 238 -4.17 4.85 18.46
N ALA A 239 -5.32 5.22 17.87
CA ALA A 239 -5.85 6.58 17.99
C ALA A 239 -6.10 6.96 19.46
N ALA A 240 -6.68 6.04 20.25
CA ALA A 240 -6.91 6.27 21.67
C ALA A 240 -5.60 6.45 22.45
N GLN A 241 -4.55 5.68 22.17
CA GLN A 241 -3.22 5.86 22.78
C GLN A 241 -2.64 7.27 22.54
N PHE A 242 -2.95 7.86 21.38
CA PHE A 242 -2.60 9.24 21.05
C PHE A 242 -3.63 10.28 21.53
N LYS A 243 -4.57 9.91 22.41
CA LYS A 243 -5.66 10.75 22.93
C LYS A 243 -6.57 11.30 21.83
N LYS A 244 -6.83 10.52 20.77
CA LYS A 244 -7.69 10.92 19.65
C LYS A 244 -8.99 10.12 19.61
N PHE A 245 -10.09 10.83 19.42
CA PHE A 245 -11.38 10.27 19.01
C PHE A 245 -11.44 10.20 17.49
N ILE A 246 -12.11 9.19 16.96
CA ILE A 246 -12.47 9.06 15.55
C ILE A 246 -13.91 9.55 15.41
N ASN A 247 -14.15 10.44 14.47
CA ASN A 247 -15.47 10.85 14.02
C ASN A 247 -15.65 10.43 12.55
N ARG A 248 -16.87 10.08 12.19
CA ARG A 248 -17.27 9.65 10.85
C ARG A 248 -17.77 10.80 9.97
N GLU A 249 -18.11 11.95 10.57
CA GLU A 249 -18.89 13.02 9.92
C GLU A 249 -18.52 13.31 8.46
N ILE A 250 -19.57 13.37 7.66
CA ILE A 250 -19.57 13.75 6.24
C ILE A 250 -20.36 15.06 6.15
N GLY A 251 -19.72 16.14 6.56
CA GLY A 251 -20.35 17.45 6.73
C GLY A 251 -19.65 18.57 5.97
N VAL A 252 -20.36 19.70 5.82
CA VAL A 252 -19.84 20.92 5.18
C VAL A 252 -18.82 21.58 6.11
N ASP A 253 -17.56 21.73 5.69
CA ASP A 253 -16.63 22.62 6.37
C ASP A 253 -17.01 24.07 6.04
N ASP A 254 -17.69 24.75 6.97
CA ASP A 254 -17.95 26.19 6.92
C ASP A 254 -16.93 27.03 7.71
N GLY A 255 -15.84 26.39 8.18
CA GLY A 255 -14.78 27.04 8.95
C GLY A 255 -15.19 27.45 10.36
N THR A 256 -16.41 27.18 10.82
CA THR A 256 -16.89 27.61 12.14
C THR A 256 -17.65 26.57 12.97
N THR A 257 -18.17 25.50 12.36
CA THR A 257 -18.87 24.44 13.09
C THR A 257 -18.76 23.10 12.37
N VAL A 258 -18.19 22.10 13.04
CA VAL A 258 -18.45 20.68 12.74
C VAL A 258 -19.90 20.45 13.19
N ARG A 259 -20.81 20.01 12.32
CA ARG A 259 -22.25 19.93 12.66
C ARG A 259 -22.80 18.52 12.45
N HIS A 260 -23.42 18.06 13.55
CA HIS A 260 -24.26 16.88 13.77
C HIS A 260 -23.54 15.56 14.05
N PRO A 261 -23.24 15.28 15.34
CA PRO A 261 -22.57 14.08 15.83
C PRO A 261 -23.56 12.94 16.14
N ASP A 262 -24.60 12.77 15.33
CA ASP A 262 -25.35 11.52 15.38
C ASP A 262 -24.48 10.46 14.70
N SER A 263 -23.91 9.54 15.51
CA SER A 263 -23.13 8.39 15.04
C SER A 263 -23.88 7.58 13.99
N ASP A 264 -25.21 7.68 13.99
CA ASP A 264 -26.12 6.89 13.18
C ASP A 264 -26.42 7.53 11.81
N SER A 265 -26.05 8.80 11.58
CA SER A 265 -26.41 9.51 10.35
C SER A 265 -25.49 9.14 9.20
N HIS A 266 -25.78 8.00 8.58
CA HIS A 266 -25.26 7.62 7.26
C HIS A 266 -25.83 8.51 6.11
N ASP A 267 -26.51 9.60 6.46
CA ASP A 267 -27.19 10.50 5.54
C ASP A 267 -26.18 11.40 4.82
N LEU A 268 -25.76 10.95 3.65
CA LEU A 268 -24.90 11.71 2.73
C LEU A 268 -25.65 12.85 2.01
N GLY A 269 -26.94 13.06 2.31
CA GLY A 269 -27.82 14.03 1.69
C GLY A 269 -28.19 13.70 0.23
N ASP A 270 -29.49 13.77 -0.10
CA ASP A 270 -29.96 13.68 -1.49
C ASP A 270 -29.79 15.04 -2.20
N PHE A 271 -28.56 15.40 -2.54
CA PHE A 271 -28.31 16.58 -3.35
C PHE A 271 -28.32 16.19 -4.84
N GLY A 272 -29.26 16.79 -5.58
CA GLY A 272 -29.56 16.48 -6.98
C GLY A 272 -28.33 16.26 -7.87
N VAL A 273 -28.45 15.29 -8.78
CA VAL A 273 -27.51 15.02 -9.86
C VAL A 273 -27.21 16.34 -10.58
N ASP A 274 -25.93 16.72 -10.73
CA ASP A 274 -25.42 18.00 -11.27
C ASP A 274 -25.39 19.24 -10.35
N ILE A 275 -24.45 19.29 -9.39
CA ILE A 275 -24.00 20.58 -8.85
C ILE A 275 -22.47 20.63 -8.81
N GLU A 276 -21.86 21.37 -9.74
CA GLU A 276 -20.52 21.93 -9.58
C GLU A 276 -20.55 22.82 -8.33
N ARG A 277 -20.02 22.36 -7.19
CA ARG A 277 -19.80 23.25 -6.06
C ARG A 277 -18.54 24.06 -6.29
N THR A 278 -18.70 25.38 -6.34
CA THR A 278 -17.63 26.36 -6.18
C THR A 278 -16.89 26.12 -4.87
N SER A 279 -15.58 26.33 -4.92
CA SER A 279 -14.50 26.02 -3.97
C SER A 279 -14.64 26.39 -2.49
N GLU A 280 -15.78 26.89 -2.02
CA GLU A 280 -15.93 27.47 -0.66
C GLU A 280 -16.62 26.56 0.35
N ALA A 281 -17.09 25.38 -0.07
CA ALA A 281 -17.71 24.42 0.84
C ALA A 281 -17.29 23.02 0.43
N ARG A 282 -16.04 22.68 0.74
CA ARG A 282 -15.56 21.30 0.69
C ARG A 282 -16.24 20.57 1.83
N TRP A 283 -16.96 19.51 1.50
CA TRP A 283 -17.46 18.61 2.52
C TRP A 283 -16.26 17.79 2.96
N ALA A 284 -15.78 18.03 4.17
CA ALA A 284 -14.70 17.25 4.74
C ALA A 284 -15.30 15.99 5.34
N ALA A 285 -15.69 15.07 4.48
CA ALA A 285 -15.96 13.70 4.86
C ALA A 285 -14.63 13.04 5.17
N ASP A 286 -14.16 13.23 6.39
CA ASP A 286 -13.00 12.49 6.83
C ASP A 286 -13.35 11.78 8.11
N TRP A 287 -12.86 10.55 8.19
CA TRP A 287 -12.74 9.75 9.40
C TRP A 287 -11.80 10.47 10.37
N SER A 288 -12.21 11.66 10.75
CA SER A 288 -11.41 12.74 11.25
C SER A 288 -11.05 12.40 12.67
N LYS A 289 -9.84 12.79 13.04
CA LYS A 289 -9.30 12.51 14.35
C LYS A 289 -9.15 13.82 15.07
N PHE A 290 -9.95 14.05 16.10
CA PHE A 290 -9.80 15.19 16.98
C PHE A 290 -9.21 14.74 18.32
N SER A 291 -8.45 15.62 18.94
CA SER A 291 -7.79 15.35 20.21
C SER A 291 -8.79 15.46 21.36
N ALA A 292 -8.57 14.73 22.45
CA ALA A 292 -9.45 14.72 23.63
C ALA A 292 -9.62 16.10 24.29
N ASP A 293 -8.68 17.03 24.09
CA ASP A 293 -8.76 18.44 24.53
C ASP A 293 -9.54 19.34 23.56
N GLN A 294 -9.97 18.81 22.41
CA GLN A 294 -10.68 19.52 21.34
C GLN A 294 -12.05 18.90 21.05
N ILE A 295 -12.70 18.33 22.07
CA ILE A 295 -14.07 17.79 21.93
C ILE A 295 -15.00 18.95 21.54
N PRO A 296 -15.78 18.83 20.45
CA PRO A 296 -16.77 19.83 20.07
C PRO A 296 -17.80 20.09 21.18
N GLU A 297 -18.23 21.35 21.36
CA GLU A 297 -19.22 21.72 22.39
C GLU A 297 -20.58 21.04 22.18
N ASP A 298 -20.89 20.67 20.94
CA ASP A 298 -22.13 20.00 20.52
C ASP A 298 -21.99 18.48 20.38
N TRP A 299 -20.89 17.87 20.86
CA TRP A 299 -20.65 16.43 20.78
C TRP A 299 -21.74 15.60 21.50
N ASP A 300 -22.51 14.84 20.71
CA ASP A 300 -23.71 14.10 21.15
C ASP A 300 -23.73 12.63 20.69
N CYS A 301 -22.55 12.00 20.57
CA CYS A 301 -22.47 10.58 20.23
C CYS A 301 -23.18 9.71 21.29
N GLN A 302 -24.09 8.83 20.88
CA GLN A 302 -24.91 8.01 21.80
C GLN A 302 -24.30 6.63 22.14
N CYS A 303 -23.07 6.35 21.73
CA CYS A 303 -22.45 5.06 22.07
C CYS A 303 -22.20 4.93 23.58
N SER A 304 -22.24 3.70 24.11
CA SER A 304 -22.08 3.43 25.55
C SER A 304 -20.76 3.97 26.13
N ALA A 305 -19.70 4.08 25.33
CA ALA A 305 -18.45 4.70 25.75
C ALA A 305 -18.62 6.21 25.99
N CYS A 306 -19.32 6.90 25.09
CA CYS A 306 -19.61 8.33 25.24
C CYS A 306 -20.61 8.61 26.36
N GLU A 307 -21.57 7.71 26.59
CA GLU A 307 -22.45 7.76 27.77
C GLU A 307 -21.63 7.72 29.07
N ALA A 308 -20.75 6.71 29.21
CA ALA A 308 -19.88 6.59 30.38
C ALA A 308 -18.95 7.81 30.54
N LEU A 309 -18.39 8.34 29.44
CA LEU A 309 -17.57 9.55 29.48
C LEU A 309 -18.37 10.80 29.91
N ARG A 310 -19.64 10.92 29.51
CA ARG A 310 -20.54 12.00 29.96
C ARG A 310 -20.86 11.90 31.45
N GLU A 311 -21.06 10.69 31.97
CA GLU A 311 -21.29 10.47 33.40
C GLU A 311 -20.07 10.83 34.25
N ILE A 312 -18.86 10.49 33.78
CA ILE A 312 -17.60 10.87 34.46
C ILE A 312 -17.30 12.37 34.28
N GLY A 313 -17.60 12.92 33.10
CA GLY A 313 -17.36 14.30 32.70
C GLY A 313 -16.10 14.48 31.85
N TYR A 314 -16.23 15.17 30.71
CA TYR A 314 -15.13 15.41 29.77
C TYR A 314 -13.98 16.25 30.38
N GLU A 315 -14.28 17.21 31.26
CA GLU A 315 -13.26 17.99 31.97
C GLU A 315 -12.40 17.10 32.88
N GLN A 316 -13.02 16.11 33.54
CA GLN A 316 -12.31 15.15 34.39
C GLN A 316 -11.39 14.26 33.54
N MET A 317 -11.89 13.78 32.39
CA MET A 317 -11.09 13.03 31.43
C MET A 317 -9.87 13.85 30.96
N GLN A 318 -10.09 15.10 30.52
CA GLN A 318 -9.04 15.99 30.03
C GLN A 318 -7.99 16.25 31.11
N SER A 319 -8.42 16.63 32.32
CA SER A 319 -7.50 16.88 33.43
C SER A 319 -6.64 15.65 33.72
N THR A 320 -7.20 14.44 33.69
CA THR A 320 -6.46 13.20 33.98
C THR A 320 -5.54 12.76 32.84
N LEU A 321 -6.00 12.83 31.58
CA LEU A 321 -5.21 12.40 30.42
C LEU A 321 -3.97 13.28 30.20
N PHE A 322 -4.07 14.58 30.49
CA PHE A 322 -3.02 15.55 30.26
C PHE A 322 -2.20 15.91 31.52
N ASP A 323 -2.57 15.37 32.70
CA ASP A 323 -1.71 15.49 33.89
C ASP A 323 -0.40 14.70 33.72
N SER A 324 0.61 15.07 34.49
CA SER A 324 1.84 14.29 34.70
C SER A 324 1.60 12.93 35.38
N LYS A 325 0.60 12.83 36.26
CA LYS A 325 0.28 11.64 37.04
C LYS A 325 -0.56 10.64 36.24
N SER A 326 -0.52 9.37 36.63
CA SER A 326 -1.31 8.32 35.98
C SER A 326 -2.75 8.20 36.48
N TYR A 327 -3.04 8.85 37.60
CA TYR A 327 -4.32 8.85 38.30
C TYR A 327 -4.85 10.27 38.40
N ASP A 328 -6.16 10.39 38.46
CA ASP A 328 -6.83 11.63 38.78
C ASP A 328 -6.59 12.05 40.25
N GLN A 329 -7.09 13.24 40.62
CA GLN A 329 -6.86 13.77 41.97
C GLN A 329 -7.58 12.97 43.07
N SER A 330 -8.67 12.28 42.72
CA SER A 330 -9.46 11.46 43.64
C SER A 330 -8.84 10.07 43.86
N GLY A 331 -8.14 9.54 42.85
CA GLY A 331 -7.65 8.17 42.78
C GLY A 331 -8.66 7.17 42.19
N ASP A 332 -9.86 7.64 41.82
CA ASP A 332 -10.96 6.80 41.33
C ASP A 332 -10.77 6.40 39.86
N HIS A 333 -10.10 7.25 39.07
CA HIS A 333 -9.85 7.02 37.65
C HIS A 333 -8.38 7.12 37.30
N MET A 334 -7.92 6.25 36.41
CA MET A 334 -6.58 6.28 35.83
C MET A 334 -6.62 6.52 34.33
N LYS A 335 -5.50 6.94 33.75
CA LYS A 335 -5.39 7.21 32.31
C LYS A 335 -5.86 6.05 31.43
N SER A 336 -5.60 4.81 31.85
CA SER A 336 -6.02 3.63 31.08
C SER A 336 -7.54 3.45 31.03
N ASP A 337 -8.30 3.91 32.03
CA ASP A 337 -9.76 3.88 31.99
C ASP A 337 -10.26 4.75 30.82
N PHE A 338 -9.69 5.95 30.67
CA PHE A 338 -10.02 6.85 29.57
C PHE A 338 -9.51 6.36 28.22
N TYR A 339 -8.29 5.81 28.15
CA TYR A 339 -7.82 5.18 26.91
C TYR A 339 -8.71 4.02 26.46
N ALA A 340 -9.24 3.22 27.40
CA ALA A 340 -10.16 2.14 27.10
C ALA A 340 -11.51 2.67 26.57
N LEU A 341 -12.11 3.68 27.22
CA LEU A 341 -13.36 4.29 26.76
C LEU A 341 -13.20 4.96 25.38
N MET A 342 -12.09 5.67 25.14
CA MET A 342 -11.78 6.24 23.83
C MET A 342 -11.60 5.15 22.77
N GLY A 343 -10.88 4.07 23.10
CA GLY A 343 -10.73 2.92 22.22
C GLY A 343 -12.07 2.27 21.90
N TYR A 344 -12.95 2.14 22.89
CA TYR A 344 -14.28 1.57 22.72
C TYR A 344 -15.18 2.44 21.83
N HIS A 345 -15.21 3.76 22.03
CA HIS A 345 -15.88 4.70 21.11
C HIS A 345 -15.33 4.54 19.68
N ASN A 346 -14.01 4.59 19.51
CA ASN A 346 -13.39 4.49 18.19
C ASN A 346 -13.74 3.16 17.50
N PHE A 347 -13.80 2.06 18.26
CA PHE A 347 -14.21 0.76 17.75
C PHE A 347 -15.68 0.75 17.33
N HIS A 348 -16.57 1.36 18.13
CA HIS A 348 -17.99 1.49 17.80
C HIS A 348 -18.20 2.22 16.46
N VAL A 349 -17.42 3.26 16.16
CA VAL A 349 -17.51 3.96 14.86
C VAL A 349 -17.20 3.02 13.68
N TYR A 350 -16.21 2.14 13.81
CA TYR A 350 -15.94 1.14 12.77
C TYR A 350 -17.05 0.08 12.70
N GLN A 351 -17.56 -0.36 13.85
CA GLN A 351 -18.62 -1.37 13.91
C GLN A 351 -19.93 -0.87 13.26
N ASP A 352 -20.33 0.37 13.56
CA ASP A 352 -21.50 1.02 12.99
C ASP A 352 -21.45 1.07 11.45
N GLU A 353 -20.31 1.49 10.87
CA GLU A 353 -20.12 1.48 9.41
C GLU A 353 -20.26 0.06 8.83
N MET A 354 -19.71 -0.96 9.51
CA MET A 354 -19.82 -2.35 9.07
C MET A 354 -21.27 -2.87 9.14
N ASP A 355 -21.97 -2.54 10.22
CA ASP A 355 -23.38 -2.91 10.40
C ASP A 355 -24.26 -2.27 9.32
N TYR A 356 -23.98 -1.02 8.96
CA TYR A 356 -24.68 -0.36 7.89
C TYR A 356 -24.35 -0.90 6.50
N VAL A 357 -23.07 -1.10 6.18
CA VAL A 357 -22.66 -1.72 4.90
C VAL A 357 -23.33 -3.10 4.75
N ARG A 358 -23.36 -3.91 5.80
CA ARG A 358 -24.12 -5.17 5.81
C ARG A 358 -25.61 -4.96 5.58
N GLY A 359 -26.20 -3.97 6.24
CA GLY A 359 -27.60 -3.60 6.04
C GLY A 359 -27.92 -3.22 4.60
N LEU A 360 -27.05 -2.47 3.92
CA LEU A 360 -27.19 -2.11 2.51
C LEU A 360 -27.07 -3.33 1.59
N ILE A 361 -26.11 -4.23 1.86
CA ILE A 361 -25.97 -5.49 1.10
C ILE A 361 -27.24 -6.35 1.24
N GLN A 362 -27.77 -6.47 2.46
CA GLN A 362 -28.97 -7.28 2.74
C GLN A 362 -30.25 -6.70 2.13
N GLN A 363 -30.36 -5.37 2.00
CA GLN A 363 -31.49 -4.72 1.34
C GLN A 363 -31.55 -5.07 -0.14
N GLY A 364 -30.40 -5.29 -0.79
CA GLY A 364 -30.32 -5.63 -2.21
C GLY A 364 -30.42 -4.40 -3.12
N ASP A 365 -30.82 -4.60 -4.38
CA ASP A 365 -31.09 -3.57 -5.40
C ASP A 365 -29.96 -2.56 -5.71
N GLY A 366 -28.74 -2.82 -5.23
CA GLY A 366 -27.58 -1.95 -5.42
C GLY A 366 -27.52 -0.78 -4.45
N GLU A 367 -28.13 -0.87 -3.27
CA GLU A 367 -28.06 0.16 -2.23
C GLU A 367 -26.62 0.43 -1.74
N LEU A 368 -25.77 -0.61 -1.69
CA LEU A 368 -24.34 -0.40 -1.41
C LEU A 368 -23.66 0.43 -2.49
N LEU A 369 -23.96 0.16 -3.76
CA LEU A 369 -23.45 0.94 -4.90
C LEU A 369 -23.92 2.39 -4.81
N GLU A 370 -25.19 2.62 -4.46
CA GLU A 370 -25.74 3.96 -4.27
C GLU A 370 -25.00 4.72 -3.17
N TYR A 371 -24.75 4.08 -2.02
CA TYR A 371 -23.99 4.68 -0.93
C TYR A 371 -22.55 5.01 -1.35
N VAL A 372 -21.84 4.08 -1.98
CA VAL A 372 -20.46 4.31 -2.48
C VAL A 372 -20.44 5.42 -3.55
N ALA A 373 -21.44 5.49 -4.43
CA ALA A 373 -21.56 6.56 -5.43
C ALA A 373 -21.79 7.93 -4.78
N LYS A 374 -22.61 7.99 -3.72
CA LYS A 374 -22.78 9.20 -2.90
C LYS A 374 -21.48 9.58 -2.18
N MET A 375 -20.71 8.62 -1.67
CA MET A 375 -19.39 8.89 -1.09
C MET A 375 -18.43 9.46 -2.15
N ALA A 376 -18.38 8.86 -3.34
CA ALA A 376 -17.56 9.34 -4.45
C ALA A 376 -17.94 10.76 -4.90
N ARG A 377 -19.24 11.09 -4.93
CA ARG A 377 -19.70 12.46 -5.27
C ARG A 377 -19.28 13.50 -4.25
N ASN A 378 -19.22 13.13 -2.98
CA ASN A 378 -18.80 14.00 -1.88
C ASN A 378 -17.27 14.00 -1.67
N ASP A 379 -16.51 13.37 -2.58
CA ASP A 379 -15.03 13.31 -2.55
C ASP A 379 -14.47 12.78 -1.22
N VAL A 380 -15.17 11.82 -0.62
CA VAL A 380 -14.76 11.20 0.64
C VAL A 380 -13.44 10.46 0.41
N GLY A 381 -12.32 10.98 0.92
CA GLY A 381 -11.04 10.29 0.97
C GLY A 381 -10.55 9.64 -0.33
N GLY A 382 -10.79 10.26 -1.49
CA GLY A 382 -10.35 9.72 -2.79
C GLY A 382 -11.23 8.61 -3.38
N ILE A 383 -12.37 8.29 -2.75
CA ILE A 383 -13.32 7.26 -3.24
C ILE A 383 -13.78 7.53 -4.68
N ARG A 384 -13.81 8.79 -5.11
CA ARG A 384 -14.11 9.14 -6.50
C ARG A 384 -13.11 8.55 -7.50
N GLN A 385 -11.81 8.70 -7.21
CA GLN A 385 -10.73 8.19 -8.06
C GLN A 385 -10.75 6.65 -8.03
N ALA A 386 -10.89 6.09 -6.83
CA ALA A 386 -10.98 4.65 -6.63
C ALA A 386 -12.14 4.00 -7.38
N LEU A 387 -13.34 4.60 -7.31
CA LEU A 387 -14.52 4.07 -8.00
C LEU A 387 -14.35 4.16 -9.52
N LYS A 388 -13.81 5.28 -10.03
CA LYS A 388 -13.44 5.40 -11.44
C LYS A 388 -12.46 4.30 -11.85
N ARG A 389 -11.40 4.10 -11.07
CA ARG A 389 -10.40 3.05 -11.29
C ARG A 389 -11.07 1.66 -11.34
N ALA A 390 -11.97 1.36 -10.41
CA ALA A 390 -12.69 0.08 -10.42
C ALA A 390 -13.48 -0.17 -11.71
N THR A 391 -14.13 0.88 -12.25
CA THR A 391 -14.90 0.78 -13.50
C THR A 391 -14.04 0.53 -14.75
N VAL A 392 -12.73 0.75 -14.66
CA VAL A 392 -11.80 0.44 -15.75
C VAL A 392 -11.85 -1.04 -16.04
N ARG A 393 -11.80 -1.91 -15.02
CA ARG A 393 -11.83 -3.37 -15.17
C ARG A 393 -13.25 -3.90 -15.19
N ASP A 394 -14.06 -3.49 -14.22
CA ASP A 394 -15.42 -3.96 -14.04
C ASP A 394 -16.42 -3.21 -14.94
N ARG A 395 -16.75 -3.84 -16.08
CA ARG A 395 -17.75 -3.31 -17.02
C ARG A 395 -19.18 -3.41 -16.49
N GLY A 396 -19.45 -4.34 -15.58
CA GLY A 396 -20.75 -4.48 -14.93
C GLY A 396 -21.02 -3.27 -14.05
N LEU A 397 -20.10 -3.00 -13.13
CA LEU A 397 -20.11 -1.80 -12.28
C LEU A 397 -20.21 -0.50 -13.09
N ALA A 398 -19.43 -0.39 -14.18
CA ALA A 398 -19.48 0.75 -15.09
C ALA A 398 -20.86 0.94 -15.76
N THR A 399 -21.58 -0.16 -16.01
CA THR A 399 -22.93 -0.11 -16.61
C THR A 399 -23.96 0.28 -15.57
N GLU A 400 -23.91 -0.33 -14.39
CA GLU A 400 -24.82 -0.06 -13.28
C GLU A 400 -24.76 1.39 -12.79
N LEU A 401 -23.57 1.99 -12.76
CA LEU A 401 -23.38 3.40 -12.44
C LEU A 401 -24.04 4.32 -13.48
N ARG A 402 -23.89 4.03 -14.78
CA ARG A 402 -24.53 4.82 -15.85
C ARG A 402 -26.04 4.72 -15.80
N GLU A 403 -26.58 3.53 -15.57
CA GLU A 403 -28.03 3.32 -15.46
C GLU A 403 -28.64 4.11 -14.28
N ARG A 404 -27.86 4.34 -13.22
CA ARG A 404 -28.22 5.17 -12.07
C ARG A 404 -27.92 6.67 -12.25
N GLY A 405 -27.39 7.09 -13.40
CA GLY A 405 -27.08 8.49 -13.70
C GLY A 405 -25.74 9.00 -13.15
N TYR A 406 -24.83 8.09 -12.79
CA TYR A 406 -23.50 8.41 -12.29
C TYR A 406 -22.41 8.37 -13.40
N ASP A 407 -22.72 8.84 -14.60
CA ASP A 407 -21.78 8.77 -15.74
C ASP A 407 -20.40 9.37 -15.46
N ARG A 408 -20.34 10.43 -14.64
CA ARG A 408 -19.08 11.11 -14.26
C ARG A 408 -18.21 10.33 -13.25
N LEU A 409 -18.75 9.27 -12.65
CA LEU A 409 -18.01 8.36 -11.75
C LEU A 409 -17.44 7.16 -12.51
N VAL A 410 -17.70 7.05 -13.80
CA VAL A 410 -17.15 5.99 -14.66
C VAL A 410 -15.93 6.54 -15.39
N ALA A 411 -14.89 5.71 -15.52
CA ALA A 411 -13.72 6.04 -16.31
C ALA A 411 -14.11 6.31 -17.78
N GLU A 412 -13.52 7.34 -18.39
CA GLU A 412 -13.75 7.62 -19.80
C GLU A 412 -13.19 6.50 -20.66
N ARG A 413 -13.76 6.26 -21.85
CA ARG A 413 -13.35 5.13 -22.71
C ARG A 413 -11.86 5.20 -23.11
N ALA A 414 -11.32 6.41 -23.30
CA ALA A 414 -9.92 6.64 -23.59
C ALA A 414 -9.03 6.43 -22.34
N GLU A 415 -9.46 6.94 -21.18
CA GLU A 415 -8.79 6.74 -19.90
C GLU A 415 -8.78 5.26 -19.51
N GLY A 416 -9.90 4.55 -19.61
CA GLY A 416 -10.03 3.14 -19.26
C GLY A 416 -9.32 2.18 -20.22
N GLU A 417 -9.11 2.55 -21.49
CA GLU A 417 -8.26 1.77 -22.40
C GLU A 417 -6.76 2.00 -22.09
N GLN A 418 -6.33 3.25 -21.84
CA GLN A 418 -4.98 3.56 -21.40
C GLN A 418 -4.67 2.98 -20.01
N GLU A 419 -5.62 3.04 -19.08
CA GLU A 419 -5.49 2.50 -17.73
C GLU A 419 -5.54 0.98 -17.73
N ARG A 420 -6.35 0.32 -18.57
CA ARG A 420 -6.26 -1.14 -18.77
C ARG A 420 -4.90 -1.58 -19.30
N LEU A 421 -4.27 -0.74 -20.12
CA LEU A 421 -2.95 -0.96 -20.70
C LEU A 421 -1.79 -0.53 -19.76
N ASN A 422 -2.07 0.32 -18.76
CA ASN A 422 -1.12 0.80 -17.74
C ASN A 422 -1.13 -0.04 -16.46
N VAL A 423 -1.68 -1.25 -16.47
CA VAL A 423 -1.73 -2.06 -15.23
C VAL A 423 -0.41 -2.79 -14.99
N ASP A 424 0.42 -2.97 -16.01
CA ASP A 424 1.84 -3.21 -15.80
C ASP A 424 2.56 -1.89 -15.50
N LEU A 425 2.74 -1.56 -14.21
CA LEU A 425 3.95 -0.98 -13.57
C LEU A 425 3.64 -0.45 -12.14
N PRO A 426 4.46 -0.78 -11.12
CA PRO A 426 4.20 -0.37 -9.75
C PRO A 426 4.42 1.14 -9.54
N VAL A 427 3.45 1.79 -8.89
CA VAL A 427 3.59 3.14 -8.32
C VAL A 427 4.02 2.97 -6.87
N GLU A 428 5.32 3.00 -6.61
CA GLU A 428 5.84 3.04 -5.23
C GLU A 428 6.27 4.45 -4.84
N SER A 429 5.61 5.00 -3.82
CA SER A 429 6.11 6.15 -3.07
C SER A 429 7.21 5.67 -2.13
N HIS A 430 8.48 5.87 -2.51
CA HIS A 430 9.62 5.58 -1.64
C HIS A 430 10.05 6.81 -0.83
N GLU A 431 10.13 6.63 0.49
CA GLU A 431 10.84 7.53 1.40
C GLU A 431 12.35 7.52 1.10
N ILE A 432 12.96 8.67 1.38
CA ILE A 432 14.33 9.06 1.04
C ILE A 432 15.36 8.19 1.79
N SER A 433 16.20 7.46 1.06
CA SER A 433 17.44 6.91 1.62
C SER A 433 18.35 8.05 2.12
N LEU A 434 18.70 8.02 3.42
CA LEU A 434 19.47 9.07 4.12
C LEU A 434 20.99 8.86 4.08
N GLU A 435 21.50 7.82 3.39
CA GLU A 435 22.94 7.55 3.37
C GLU A 435 23.71 8.50 2.43
N TYR A 436 23.06 8.93 1.34
CA TYR A 436 23.66 9.78 0.33
C TYR A 436 22.82 11.04 0.07
N THR A 437 23.47 12.13 -0.31
CA THR A 437 22.87 13.41 -0.69
C THR A 437 23.24 13.75 -2.14
N PRO A 438 22.52 14.67 -2.81
CA PRO A 438 22.80 15.11 -4.19
C PRO A 438 24.25 15.59 -4.43
N GLU A 439 24.98 15.92 -3.38
CA GLU A 439 26.35 16.41 -3.37
C GLU A 439 27.38 15.27 -3.46
N ASP A 440 26.99 14.02 -3.21
CA ASP A 440 27.90 12.87 -3.25
C ASP A 440 28.33 12.45 -4.67
N PHE A 441 27.61 12.93 -5.69
CA PHE A 441 28.05 12.80 -7.07
C PHE A 441 27.65 14.02 -7.91
N ASN A 442 28.65 14.58 -8.60
CA ASN A 442 28.48 15.58 -9.65
C ASN A 442 29.60 15.39 -10.68
N VAL A 443 29.26 14.92 -11.88
CA VAL A 443 30.23 14.71 -12.97
C VAL A 443 30.99 15.99 -13.35
N LEU A 444 30.40 17.17 -13.16
CA LEU A 444 31.03 18.46 -13.49
C LEU A 444 32.21 18.80 -12.57
N GLU A 445 32.29 18.19 -11.39
CA GLU A 445 33.36 18.39 -10.42
C GLU A 445 34.46 17.34 -10.53
N ARG A 446 34.36 16.43 -11.51
CA ARG A 446 35.31 15.35 -11.74
C ARG A 446 36.35 15.75 -12.78
N ASP A 447 37.62 15.72 -12.37
CA ASP A 447 38.78 15.95 -13.27
C ASP A 447 39.22 14.67 -14.00
N ASP A 448 38.73 13.51 -13.56
CA ASP A 448 39.01 12.18 -14.11
C ASP A 448 37.99 11.75 -15.18
N TYR A 449 37.14 12.66 -15.65
CA TYR A 449 36.13 12.41 -16.68
C TYR A 449 36.35 13.24 -17.94
N SER A 450 36.27 12.57 -19.09
CA SER A 450 36.11 13.14 -20.43
C SER A 450 35.34 12.12 -21.26
N PRO A 451 34.40 12.53 -22.12
CA PRO A 451 33.86 11.64 -23.14
C PRO A 451 34.98 11.16 -24.08
N GLY A 452 34.78 10.01 -24.71
CA GLY A 452 35.71 9.42 -25.68
C GLY A 452 35.56 10.02 -27.08
N ASP A 453 35.91 9.23 -28.10
CA ASP A 453 35.81 9.63 -29.52
C ASP A 453 34.44 9.25 -30.15
N GLU A 454 33.44 8.95 -29.32
CA GLU A 454 32.09 8.59 -29.76
C GLU A 454 31.38 9.79 -30.42
N ARG A 455 30.57 9.50 -31.45
CA ARG A 455 29.94 10.55 -32.27
C ARG A 455 28.57 10.98 -31.73
N VAL A 456 27.91 10.11 -30.96
CA VAL A 456 26.53 10.30 -30.49
C VAL A 456 26.49 10.38 -28.97
N LEU A 457 25.87 11.43 -28.43
CA LEU A 457 25.47 11.49 -27.02
C LEU A 457 24.03 10.98 -26.87
N LEU A 458 23.87 9.84 -26.22
CA LEU A 458 22.58 9.26 -25.87
C LEU A 458 22.24 9.54 -24.40
N ILE A 459 21.17 10.29 -24.17
CA ILE A 459 20.67 10.64 -22.84
C ILE A 459 19.46 9.77 -22.51
N VAL A 460 19.54 8.98 -21.43
CA VAL A 460 18.46 8.06 -21.02
C VAL A 460 18.09 8.31 -19.56
N PRO A 461 16.81 8.26 -19.16
CA PRO A 461 16.41 8.30 -17.76
C PRO A 461 17.02 7.16 -16.92
N CYS A 462 17.26 7.41 -15.63
CA CYS A 462 17.67 6.33 -14.72
C CYS A 462 16.59 5.27 -14.56
N SER A 463 17.03 4.06 -14.24
CA SER A 463 16.18 2.91 -13.91
C SER A 463 16.43 2.48 -12.47
N GLN A 464 15.51 1.69 -11.91
CA GLN A 464 15.64 1.13 -10.56
C GLN A 464 16.85 0.18 -10.48
N THR A 465 16.99 -0.73 -11.45
CA THR A 465 18.12 -1.67 -11.51
C THR A 465 19.43 -0.94 -11.80
N LYS A 466 20.42 -1.09 -10.91
CA LYS A 466 21.78 -0.56 -11.07
C LYS A 466 22.82 -1.68 -11.09
N PRO A 467 23.90 -1.55 -11.89
CA PRO A 467 24.19 -0.46 -12.82
C PRO A 467 23.13 -0.37 -13.93
N TYR A 468 22.85 0.84 -14.41
CA TYR A 468 21.68 1.08 -15.26
C TYR A 468 21.73 0.28 -16.56
N SER A 469 22.93 0.10 -17.12
CA SER A 469 23.23 -0.80 -18.23
C SER A 469 22.63 -2.21 -18.11
N ASN A 470 22.48 -2.74 -16.89
CA ASN A 470 21.86 -4.06 -16.66
C ASN A 470 20.33 -4.03 -16.62
N SER A 471 19.72 -2.85 -16.47
CA SER A 471 18.28 -2.70 -16.40
C SER A 471 17.61 -3.03 -17.73
N ARG A 472 16.41 -3.62 -17.68
CA ARG A 472 15.62 -3.88 -18.89
C ARG A 472 15.41 -2.60 -19.72
N THR A 473 15.14 -1.48 -19.06
CA THR A 473 14.96 -0.15 -19.68
C THR A 473 16.17 0.26 -20.52
N HIS A 474 17.39 0.03 -20.05
CA HIS A 474 18.59 0.39 -20.80
C HIS A 474 18.94 -0.66 -21.86
N ARG A 475 18.76 -1.94 -21.53
CA ARG A 475 19.04 -3.05 -22.46
C ARG A 475 18.20 -2.98 -23.73
N VAL A 476 16.91 -2.65 -23.64
CA VAL A 476 16.08 -2.55 -24.85
C VAL A 476 16.51 -1.41 -25.77
N VAL A 477 17.02 -0.31 -25.20
CA VAL A 477 17.55 0.82 -25.99
C VAL A 477 18.87 0.40 -26.62
N ALA A 478 19.78 -0.20 -25.85
CA ALA A 478 21.04 -0.73 -26.34
C ALA A 478 20.85 -1.78 -27.45
N ASP A 479 19.88 -2.69 -27.28
CA ASP A 479 19.54 -3.71 -28.27
C ASP A 479 18.99 -3.07 -29.56
N ALA A 480 18.19 -2.01 -29.46
CA ALA A 480 17.64 -1.30 -30.61
C ALA A 480 18.69 -0.54 -31.43
N ILE A 481 19.78 -0.09 -30.78
CA ILE A 481 20.86 0.67 -31.42
C ILE A 481 22.16 -0.12 -31.51
N ALA A 482 22.11 -1.45 -31.38
CA ALA A 482 23.29 -2.31 -31.26
C ALA A 482 24.29 -2.16 -32.42
N GLU A 483 23.83 -1.72 -33.60
CA GLU A 483 24.69 -1.43 -34.76
C GLU A 483 25.67 -0.26 -34.52
N TRP A 484 25.29 0.72 -33.69
CA TRP A 484 26.08 1.93 -33.40
C TRP A 484 26.66 1.95 -32.00
N ASN A 485 26.71 0.82 -31.31
CA ASN A 485 27.11 0.76 -29.90
C ASN A 485 28.54 1.31 -29.65
N ASP A 486 29.44 1.21 -30.63
CA ASP A 486 30.81 1.76 -30.56
C ASP A 486 30.87 3.28 -30.87
N ASP A 487 29.80 3.87 -31.41
CA ASP A 487 29.69 5.30 -31.76
C ASP A 487 28.84 6.09 -30.74
N VAL A 488 28.29 5.43 -29.71
CA VAL A 488 27.33 6.01 -28.76
C VAL A 488 27.93 6.14 -27.36
N HIS A 489 28.06 7.38 -26.91
CA HIS A 489 28.34 7.71 -25.52
C HIS A 489 27.04 7.83 -24.72
N LYS A 490 26.84 6.95 -23.73
CA LYS A 490 25.61 6.89 -22.95
C LYS A 490 25.74 7.66 -21.64
N VAL A 491 24.79 8.58 -21.42
CA VAL A 491 24.64 9.31 -20.16
C VAL A 491 23.26 9.08 -19.56
N THR A 492 23.22 8.61 -18.33
CA THR A 492 21.99 8.38 -17.60
C THR A 492 21.60 9.61 -16.78
N VAL A 493 20.37 10.10 -16.88
CA VAL A 493 19.86 11.18 -16.04
C VAL A 493 19.29 10.59 -14.76
N SER A 494 20.07 10.68 -13.68
CA SER A 494 19.67 10.34 -12.32
C SER A 494 18.71 11.39 -11.75
N GLY A 495 17.64 10.92 -11.10
CA GLY A 495 16.74 11.80 -10.32
C GLY A 495 17.44 12.49 -9.14
N MET A 496 18.56 11.95 -8.67
CA MET A 496 19.28 12.51 -7.53
C MET A 496 20.48 13.36 -7.94
N TYR A 497 21.25 12.88 -8.91
CA TYR A 497 22.55 13.45 -9.22
C TYR A 497 22.62 14.23 -10.53
N GLY A 498 21.65 14.07 -11.44
CA GLY A 498 21.72 14.59 -12.79
C GLY A 498 22.48 13.66 -13.74
N PRO A 499 23.30 14.16 -14.67
CA PRO A 499 23.99 13.33 -15.66
C PRO A 499 25.01 12.40 -15.00
N VAL A 500 24.87 11.10 -15.24
CA VAL A 500 25.76 10.02 -14.79
C VAL A 500 26.25 9.27 -16.04
N PRO A 501 27.50 9.51 -16.48
CA PRO A 501 28.13 8.72 -17.53
C PRO A 501 28.23 7.24 -17.18
N GLU A 502 28.22 6.36 -18.19
CA GLU A 502 28.19 4.91 -18.01
C GLU A 502 29.35 4.38 -17.15
N GLU A 503 30.54 4.99 -17.23
CA GLU A 503 31.73 4.57 -16.49
C GLU A 503 31.59 4.74 -14.97
N PHE A 504 30.66 5.61 -14.53
CA PHE A 504 30.39 5.86 -13.13
C PHE A 504 29.17 5.11 -12.60
N GLU A 505 28.47 4.30 -13.41
CA GLU A 505 27.28 3.55 -12.93
C GLU A 505 27.61 2.57 -11.79
N ASN A 506 28.88 2.21 -11.65
CA ASN A 506 29.32 1.22 -10.67
C ASN A 506 29.85 1.78 -9.34
N ILE A 507 29.91 3.10 -9.17
CA ILE A 507 30.41 3.68 -7.91
C ILE A 507 29.35 3.58 -6.80
N PRO A 508 29.75 3.49 -5.51
CA PRO A 508 28.82 3.23 -4.42
C PRO A 508 27.63 4.21 -4.36
N PRO A 509 27.81 5.55 -4.42
CA PRO A 509 26.68 6.49 -4.38
C PRO A 509 25.63 6.27 -5.48
N ILE A 510 26.04 5.80 -6.66
CA ILE A 510 25.13 5.54 -7.77
C ILE A 510 24.39 4.22 -7.60
N LYS A 511 25.05 3.18 -7.07
CA LYS A 511 24.43 1.87 -6.82
C LYS A 511 23.41 1.86 -5.70
N SER A 512 23.62 2.66 -4.66
CA SER A 512 22.88 2.58 -3.38
C SER A 512 21.73 3.57 -3.25
N TYR A 513 21.64 4.61 -4.09
CA TYR A 513 20.56 5.58 -3.94
C TYR A 513 19.20 5.01 -4.39
N GLU A 514 18.12 5.35 -3.73
CA GLU A 514 16.76 4.95 -4.15
C GLU A 514 15.93 6.22 -4.30
N TYR A 515 16.06 6.87 -5.46
CA TYR A 515 15.34 8.11 -5.74
C TYR A 515 14.92 8.17 -7.21
N VAL A 516 13.63 8.39 -7.45
CA VAL A 516 13.06 8.60 -8.78
C VAL A 516 12.51 10.02 -8.85
N LEU A 517 12.80 10.73 -9.94
CA LEU A 517 12.36 12.11 -10.09
C LEU A 517 10.84 12.19 -10.24
N THR A 518 10.18 12.86 -9.31
CA THR A 518 8.72 13.06 -9.30
C THR A 518 8.32 14.43 -9.85
N ASP A 519 7.04 14.61 -10.19
CA ASP A 519 6.49 15.87 -10.69
C ASP A 519 6.18 16.91 -9.59
N VAL A 520 6.28 16.51 -8.32
CA VAL A 520 5.94 17.34 -7.15
C VAL A 520 7.13 18.18 -6.65
N GLU A 521 8.37 17.81 -7.02
CA GLU A 521 9.61 18.39 -6.47
C GLU A 521 10.30 19.35 -7.46
N THR A 522 9.75 20.55 -7.61
CA THR A 522 10.23 21.56 -8.59
C THR A 522 11.70 21.96 -8.39
N ASP A 523 12.16 22.10 -7.14
CA ASP A 523 13.55 22.48 -6.83
C ASP A 523 14.55 21.41 -7.28
N ARG A 524 14.17 20.13 -7.22
CA ARG A 524 15.01 19.02 -7.66
C ARG A 524 15.11 18.97 -9.18
N GLN A 525 14.00 19.13 -9.88
CA GLN A 525 13.99 19.20 -11.35
C GLN A 525 14.91 20.32 -11.85
N ASN A 526 14.87 21.50 -11.20
CA ASN A 526 15.76 22.61 -11.51
C ASN A 526 17.24 22.26 -11.28
N LEU A 527 17.58 21.57 -10.19
CA LEU A 527 18.95 21.12 -9.93
C LEU A 527 19.46 20.19 -11.04
N ILE A 528 18.65 19.18 -11.41
CA ILE A 528 19.00 18.20 -12.45
C ILE A 528 19.12 18.88 -13.80
N GLN A 529 18.16 19.75 -14.15
CA GLN A 529 18.21 20.54 -15.38
C GLN A 529 19.50 21.35 -15.45
N ASN A 530 19.84 22.09 -14.38
CA ASN A 530 21.05 22.90 -14.32
C ASN A 530 22.32 22.05 -14.49
N ARG A 531 22.39 20.87 -13.86
CA ARG A 531 23.52 19.96 -13.99
C ARG A 531 23.62 19.36 -15.40
N LEU A 532 22.50 19.00 -16.01
CA LEU A 532 22.45 18.47 -17.37
C LEU A 532 22.84 19.55 -18.40
N VAL A 533 22.34 20.78 -18.25
CA VAL A 533 22.76 21.94 -19.07
C VAL A 533 24.25 22.24 -18.87
N GLY A 534 24.76 22.17 -17.64
CA GLY A 534 26.18 22.32 -17.35
C GLY A 534 27.04 21.26 -18.05
N TYR A 535 26.55 20.02 -18.11
CA TYR A 535 27.19 18.92 -18.83
C TYR A 535 27.21 19.17 -20.34
N LEU A 536 26.06 19.52 -20.91
CA LEU A 536 25.94 19.83 -22.35
C LEU A 536 26.83 21.03 -22.75
N ASN A 537 26.89 22.08 -21.96
CA ASN A 537 27.76 23.23 -22.25
C ASN A 537 29.26 22.89 -22.16
N ARG A 538 29.65 21.86 -21.41
CA ARG A 538 31.05 21.47 -21.23
C ARG A 538 31.53 20.46 -22.26
N PHE A 539 30.66 19.51 -22.64
CA PHE A 539 31.02 18.34 -23.44
C PHE A 539 30.15 18.14 -24.69
N GLY A 540 29.03 18.86 -24.82
CA GLY A 540 28.07 18.67 -25.92
C GLY A 540 28.66 18.92 -27.30
N ASP A 541 29.60 19.88 -27.41
CA ASP A 541 30.25 20.24 -28.68
C ASP A 541 31.21 19.15 -29.21
N ASP A 542 31.54 18.14 -28.38
CA ASP A 542 32.37 16.99 -28.77
C ASP A 542 31.56 15.92 -29.54
N PHE A 543 30.22 16.02 -29.54
CA PHE A 543 29.33 15.06 -30.19
C PHE A 543 28.71 15.64 -31.46
N ASP A 544 28.66 14.84 -32.54
CA ASP A 544 27.97 15.19 -33.79
C ASP A 544 26.45 15.23 -33.58
N VAL A 545 25.92 14.27 -32.80
CA VAL A 545 24.48 14.06 -32.59
C VAL A 545 24.18 13.97 -31.10
N ILE A 546 23.14 14.68 -30.64
CA ILE A 546 22.66 14.60 -29.26
C ILE A 546 21.19 14.17 -29.27
N VAL A 547 20.89 13.04 -28.61
CA VAL A 547 19.55 12.48 -28.56
C VAL A 547 19.19 12.08 -27.14
N GLY A 548 18.04 12.54 -26.67
CA GLY A 548 17.44 12.07 -25.43
C GLY A 548 16.35 11.06 -25.72
N TYR A 549 16.47 9.82 -25.23
CA TYR A 549 15.40 8.83 -25.31
C TYR A 549 14.66 8.75 -23.98
N ALA A 550 13.52 9.45 -23.91
CA ALA A 550 12.75 9.57 -22.67
C ALA A 550 11.25 9.66 -22.93
N THR A 551 10.51 8.76 -22.29
CA THR A 551 9.06 8.64 -22.46
C THR A 551 8.28 9.08 -21.22
N SER A 552 8.83 8.87 -20.02
CA SER A 552 8.20 9.31 -18.77
C SER A 552 8.13 10.84 -18.69
N LYS A 553 6.94 11.36 -18.32
CA LYS A 553 6.63 12.80 -18.33
C LYS A 553 7.71 13.67 -17.67
N THR A 554 8.16 13.30 -16.48
CA THR A 554 9.08 14.11 -15.67
C THR A 554 10.49 14.16 -16.28
N TYR A 555 11.09 13.02 -16.59
CA TYR A 555 12.43 12.98 -17.20
C TYR A 555 12.42 13.56 -18.60
N ARG A 556 11.37 13.29 -19.39
CA ARG A 556 11.20 13.85 -20.71
C ARG A 556 11.18 15.37 -20.68
N GLU A 557 10.44 15.97 -19.73
CA GLU A 557 10.37 17.42 -19.59
C GLU A 557 11.72 18.02 -19.19
N VAL A 558 12.44 17.41 -18.23
CA VAL A 558 13.77 17.88 -17.82
C VAL A 558 14.77 17.80 -18.97
N ILE A 559 14.86 16.66 -19.64
CA ILE A 559 15.78 16.48 -20.78
C ILE A 559 15.42 17.44 -21.90
N LYS A 560 14.13 17.59 -22.22
CA LYS A 560 13.66 18.51 -23.25
C LYS A 560 14.05 19.95 -22.94
N ARG A 561 13.78 20.44 -21.73
CA ARG A 561 14.15 21.79 -21.30
C ARG A 561 15.67 22.01 -21.36
N SER A 562 16.46 21.02 -20.94
CA SER A 562 17.92 21.09 -21.01
C SER A 562 18.44 21.21 -22.45
N LEU A 563 17.88 20.42 -23.38
CA LEU A 563 18.27 20.49 -24.79
C LEU A 563 17.79 21.79 -25.47
N GLU A 564 16.60 22.28 -25.12
CA GLU A 564 16.10 23.58 -25.59
C GLU A 564 16.97 24.74 -25.10
N GLU A 565 17.46 24.68 -23.87
CA GLU A 565 18.37 25.69 -23.29
C GLU A 565 19.76 25.65 -23.93
N TYR A 566 20.30 24.46 -24.21
CA TYR A 566 21.56 24.26 -24.92
C TYR A 566 21.45 24.57 -26.43
N LYS A 567 20.25 24.49 -27.01
CA LYS A 567 19.89 24.77 -28.42
C LYS A 567 20.32 23.72 -29.45
N GLN A 568 20.71 22.53 -28.99
CA GLN A 568 21.07 21.42 -29.86
C GLN A 568 20.57 20.10 -29.25
N GLY A 569 20.18 19.17 -30.12
CA GLY A 569 19.69 17.85 -29.78
C GLY A 569 18.17 17.69 -29.87
N VAL A 570 17.71 16.44 -29.83
CA VAL A 570 16.29 16.08 -29.93
C VAL A 570 15.86 15.13 -28.82
N VAL A 571 14.58 15.14 -28.45
CA VAL A 571 14.01 14.13 -27.55
C VAL A 571 13.12 13.18 -28.34
N LEU A 572 13.49 11.90 -28.33
CA LEU A 572 12.75 10.81 -28.93
C LEU A 572 12.06 9.96 -27.85
N PRO A 573 10.96 9.27 -28.19
CA PRO A 573 10.15 9.43 -29.42
C PRO A 573 9.59 10.86 -29.55
N ARG A 574 9.32 11.40 -30.76
CA ARG A 574 8.88 12.81 -30.92
C ARG A 574 7.47 13.06 -30.37
N ASP A 575 6.56 12.15 -30.67
CA ASP A 575 5.15 12.20 -30.25
C ASP A 575 4.72 10.81 -29.74
N PRO A 576 5.18 10.41 -28.53
CA PRO A 576 4.74 9.14 -27.97
C PRO A 576 3.23 9.19 -27.70
N GLU A 577 2.55 8.08 -27.90
CA GLU A 577 1.09 8.02 -27.68
C GLU A 577 0.71 8.36 -26.23
N MET A 578 1.64 8.13 -25.29
CA MET A 578 1.53 8.47 -23.88
C MET A 578 2.85 9.02 -23.32
N ARG A 579 2.83 9.70 -22.17
CA ARG A 579 4.08 10.13 -21.49
C ARG A 579 4.42 9.21 -20.32
N ALA A 580 4.50 7.92 -20.61
CA ALA A 580 4.66 6.83 -19.64
C ALA A 580 5.85 5.92 -19.97
N LEU A 581 6.33 5.15 -19.00
CA LEU A 581 7.46 4.23 -19.18
C LEU A 581 7.13 3.08 -20.17
N THR A 582 5.87 2.70 -20.34
CA THR A 582 5.43 1.66 -21.30
C THR A 582 5.83 1.99 -22.74
N GLU A 583 5.78 3.27 -23.11
CA GLU A 583 6.25 3.75 -24.42
C GLU A 583 7.74 3.52 -24.66
N HIS A 584 8.53 3.35 -23.59
CA HIS A 584 9.97 3.07 -23.67
C HIS A 584 10.25 1.70 -24.31
N PHE A 585 9.31 0.77 -24.17
CA PHE A 585 9.45 -0.60 -24.67
C PHE A 585 8.77 -0.82 -26.02
N ARG A 586 8.08 0.19 -26.56
CA ARG A 586 7.35 0.04 -27.81
C ARG A 586 8.31 -0.04 -28.98
N ALA A 587 8.14 -1.09 -29.77
CA ALA A 587 8.95 -1.35 -30.96
C ALA A 587 8.95 -0.14 -31.93
N THR A 588 7.83 0.56 -32.09
CA THR A 588 7.74 1.76 -32.95
C THR A 588 8.62 2.91 -32.46
N ASN A 589 8.70 3.13 -31.15
CA ASN A 589 9.49 4.21 -30.56
C ASN A 589 10.98 3.86 -30.54
N LEU A 590 11.31 2.59 -30.29
CA LEU A 590 12.68 2.08 -30.40
C LEU A 590 13.16 2.12 -31.87
N GLN A 591 12.28 1.80 -32.81
CA GLN A 591 12.57 1.93 -34.24
C GLN A 591 12.76 3.39 -34.65
N GLU A 592 11.96 4.34 -34.13
CA GLU A 592 12.16 5.77 -34.38
C GLU A 592 13.56 6.25 -33.93
N LEU A 593 14.05 5.74 -32.79
CA LEU A 593 15.42 6.01 -32.33
C LEU A 593 16.46 5.44 -33.30
N ALA A 594 16.32 4.17 -33.71
CA ALA A 594 17.24 3.53 -34.65
C ALA A 594 17.25 4.23 -36.01
N ASP A 595 16.08 4.53 -36.58
CA ASP A 595 15.92 5.22 -37.86
C ASP A 595 16.54 6.62 -37.82
N TYR A 596 16.38 7.33 -36.70
CA TYR A 596 17.00 8.65 -36.51
C TYR A 596 18.53 8.58 -36.49
N LEU A 597 19.10 7.59 -35.80
CA LEU A 597 20.55 7.39 -35.79
C LEU A 597 21.06 6.96 -37.18
N GLU A 598 20.33 6.11 -37.89
CA GLU A 598 20.66 5.72 -39.26
C GLU A 598 20.71 6.93 -40.19
N GLU A 599 19.74 7.86 -40.10
CA GLU A 599 19.70 9.08 -40.91
C GLU A 599 20.87 10.04 -40.61
N GLU A 600 21.14 10.29 -39.33
CA GLU A 600 22.17 11.26 -38.91
C GLU A 600 23.61 10.71 -39.07
N LEU A 601 23.80 9.40 -38.94
CA LEU A 601 25.10 8.73 -39.08
C LEU A 601 25.36 8.21 -40.50
N ALA A 602 24.38 8.27 -41.41
CA ALA A 602 24.56 7.91 -42.80
C ALA A 602 25.77 8.65 -43.40
N PRO A 603 26.63 7.98 -44.18
CA PRO A 603 27.76 8.64 -44.82
C PRO A 603 27.23 9.74 -45.74
N GLN A 604 27.56 11.00 -45.42
CA GLN A 604 27.20 12.13 -46.27
C GLN A 604 27.69 11.84 -47.69
N THR A 605 26.75 11.58 -48.60
CA THR A 605 27.06 11.42 -50.00
C THR A 605 27.45 12.81 -50.49
N GLN A 606 28.78 13.04 -50.60
CA GLN A 606 29.34 14.23 -51.23
C GLN A 606 28.70 14.39 -52.61
N ASN A 607 27.97 15.48 -52.79
CA ASN A 607 27.66 16.07 -54.09
C ASN A 607 28.39 17.41 -54.21
#